data_AF-A0A7V9H9D7-F1
#
_entry.id   AF-A0A7V9H9D7-F1
#
_cell.length_a   1.000
_cell.length_b   1.000
_cell.length_c   1.000
_cell.angle_alpha   90.00
_cell.angle_beta   90.00
_cell.angle_gamma   90.00
#
_symmetry.space_group_name_H-M   'P 1'
#
loop_
_entity.id
_entity.type
_entity.pdbx_description
1 polymer ?
#
loop_
_entity_poly.entity_id
_entity_poly.type
_entity_poly.pdbx_seq_one_letter_code
_entity_poly.pdbx_strand_id
1 'polypeptide(L)'
;MDLEIDIVPEGEEALRRAEAEAEAEEAAERESSDDDVLAQPIAEASIDLAAGARYRATGKRKTAVGRVILKPGTGAYVINGRDLNAFFPRATLQRQIRQPLETVGYEDRMDVVATMHGGGVSAQAGALRHGISRALLEADPNLRGELKRRGFLTRDARAKERKKAGFKKARKRPQFSKR
;
A
#
# COMPACT_ATOMS: atom_id res chain seq x y z
N MET A 1 9.45 -55.78 38.75
CA MET A 1 9.06 -54.92 37.61
C MET A 1 9.91 -53.69 37.74
N ASP A 2 11.02 -53.68 37.02
CA ASP A 2 11.98 -52.58 37.00
C ASP A 2 11.28 -51.34 36.45
N LEU A 3 11.20 -50.29 37.26
CA LEU A 3 10.81 -48.96 36.82
C LEU A 3 12.09 -48.28 36.34
N GLU A 4 12.36 -48.36 35.04
CA GLU A 4 13.29 -47.46 34.37
C GLU A 4 12.76 -46.03 34.58
N ILE A 5 13.50 -45.25 35.36
CA ILE A 5 13.26 -43.82 35.52
C ILE A 5 13.76 -43.16 34.24
N ASP A 6 12.82 -42.68 33.44
CA ASP A 6 13.07 -41.92 32.22
C ASP A 6 13.62 -40.53 32.62
N ILE A 7 14.93 -40.44 32.82
CA ILE A 7 15.61 -39.16 33.06
C ILE A 7 15.64 -38.43 31.72
N VAL A 8 14.59 -37.67 31.41
CA VAL A 8 14.63 -36.70 30.32
C VAL A 8 15.65 -35.63 30.72
N PRO A 9 16.79 -35.49 30.02
CA PRO A 9 17.82 -34.55 30.42
C PRO A 9 17.30 -33.12 30.20
N GLU A 10 17.16 -32.36 31.29
CA GLU A 10 16.71 -30.94 31.30
C GLU A 10 17.55 -30.01 30.39
N GLY A 11 18.66 -30.49 29.83
CA GLY A 11 19.51 -29.77 28.88
C GLY A 11 18.96 -29.70 27.44
N GLU A 12 18.11 -30.62 27.01
CA GLU A 12 17.58 -30.61 25.63
C GLU A 12 16.52 -29.51 25.42
N GLU A 13 15.74 -29.18 26.45
CA GLU A 13 14.76 -28.09 26.38
C GLU A 13 15.43 -26.71 26.41
N ALA A 14 16.54 -26.56 27.16
CA ALA A 14 17.32 -25.33 27.20
C ALA A 14 18.01 -25.03 25.86
N LEU A 15 18.57 -26.06 25.20
CA LEU A 15 19.15 -25.94 23.86
C LEU A 15 18.08 -25.62 22.80
N ARG A 16 16.93 -26.30 22.81
CA ARG A 16 15.81 -25.98 21.91
C ARG A 16 15.26 -24.57 22.11
N ARG A 17 15.24 -24.07 23.36
CA ARG A 17 14.79 -22.71 23.66
C ARG A 17 15.80 -21.67 23.18
N ALA A 18 17.10 -21.92 23.35
CA ALA A 18 18.15 -21.05 22.82
C ALA A 18 18.18 -21.06 21.28
N GLU A 19 17.97 -22.22 20.65
CA GLU A 19 17.82 -22.35 19.19
C GLU A 19 16.58 -21.62 18.68
N ALA A 20 15.44 -21.73 19.37
CA ALA A 20 14.21 -21.03 19.01
C ALA A 20 14.28 -19.52 19.24
N GLU A 21 14.98 -19.07 20.29
CA GLU A 21 15.25 -17.64 20.55
C GLU A 21 16.21 -17.08 19.49
N ALA A 22 17.24 -17.83 19.08
CA ALA A 22 18.14 -17.46 17.99
C ALA A 22 17.43 -17.44 16.62
N GLU A 23 16.57 -18.40 16.32
CA GLU A 23 15.74 -18.41 15.09
C GLU A 23 14.77 -17.21 15.08
N ALA A 24 14.20 -16.85 16.24
CA ALA A 24 13.31 -15.70 16.36
C ALA A 24 14.06 -14.36 16.23
N GLU A 25 15.28 -14.26 16.77
CA GLU A 25 16.14 -13.09 16.64
C GLU A 25 16.63 -12.94 15.19
N GLU A 26 17.04 -14.02 14.54
CA GLU A 26 17.43 -14.03 13.13
C GLU A 26 16.24 -13.76 12.19
N ALA A 27 15.02 -14.17 12.57
CA ALA A 27 13.80 -13.80 11.87
C ALA A 27 13.45 -12.31 12.05
N ALA A 28 13.66 -11.75 13.25
CA ALA A 28 13.47 -10.34 13.53
C ALA A 28 14.52 -9.47 12.80
N GLU A 29 15.77 -9.92 12.72
CA GLU A 29 16.81 -9.26 11.93
C GLU A 29 16.50 -9.32 10.43
N ARG A 30 15.99 -10.44 9.91
CA ARG A 30 15.53 -10.56 8.51
C ARG A 30 14.32 -9.66 8.22
N GLU A 31 13.35 -9.57 9.15
CA GLU A 31 12.21 -8.66 9.01
C GLU A 31 12.66 -7.19 9.04
N SER A 32 13.55 -6.84 9.96
CA SER A 32 14.07 -5.47 10.07
C SER A 32 14.88 -5.04 8.84
N SER A 33 15.69 -5.94 8.29
CA SER A 33 16.46 -5.70 7.07
C SER A 33 15.56 -5.61 5.82
N ASP A 34 14.48 -6.38 5.73
CA ASP A 34 13.47 -6.23 4.67
C ASP A 34 12.73 -4.87 4.76
N ASP A 35 12.45 -4.36 5.97
CA ASP A 35 11.83 -3.04 6.18
C ASP A 35 12.78 -1.88 5.81
N ASP A 36 14.07 -2.00 6.10
CA ASP A 36 15.09 -1.00 5.73
C ASP A 36 15.28 -0.88 4.20
N VAL A 37 15.16 -2.00 3.46
CA VAL A 37 15.24 -2.01 1.98
C VAL A 37 14.03 -1.30 1.34
N LEU A 38 12.89 -1.23 2.04
CA LEU A 38 11.69 -0.52 1.58
C LEU A 38 11.76 1.00 1.79
N ALA A 39 12.71 1.50 2.57
CA ALA A 39 12.83 2.92 2.91
C ALA A 39 13.67 3.74 1.92
N GLN A 40 14.62 3.13 1.21
CA GLN A 40 15.52 3.87 0.32
C GLN A 40 14.84 4.26 -1.00
N PRO A 41 15.04 5.48 -1.55
CA PRO A 41 14.54 5.84 -2.87
C PRO A 41 15.34 5.10 -3.95
N ILE A 42 14.65 4.50 -4.92
CA ILE A 42 15.31 3.80 -6.02
C ILE A 42 15.83 4.84 -7.02
N ALA A 43 17.15 4.89 -7.21
CA ALA A 43 17.83 5.99 -7.92
C ALA A 43 18.02 5.78 -9.43
N GLU A 44 17.68 4.62 -9.99
CA GLU A 44 18.06 4.26 -11.38
C GLU A 44 16.88 4.09 -12.35
N ALA A 45 15.75 4.77 -12.15
CA ALA A 45 14.74 4.82 -13.22
C ALA A 45 15.19 5.77 -14.33
N SER A 46 15.22 5.33 -15.58
CA SER A 46 15.45 6.18 -16.75
C SER A 46 14.10 6.55 -17.37
N ILE A 47 13.47 7.62 -16.87
CA ILE A 47 12.23 8.12 -17.48
C ILE A 47 12.56 9.14 -18.56
N ASP A 48 12.12 8.87 -19.79
CA ASP A 48 12.19 9.81 -20.91
C ASP A 48 11.25 11.00 -20.68
N LEU A 49 11.74 12.04 -20.01
CA LEU A 49 11.03 13.27 -19.65
C LEU A 49 10.84 14.23 -20.85
N ALA A 50 10.49 13.71 -22.02
CA ALA A 50 10.20 14.54 -23.18
C ALA A 50 9.00 15.46 -22.87
N ALA A 51 9.11 16.77 -23.14
CA ALA A 51 8.13 17.80 -22.73
C ALA A 51 6.68 17.56 -23.18
N GLY A 52 6.44 16.65 -24.13
CA GLY A 52 5.12 16.24 -24.60
C GLY A 52 4.59 14.92 -24.02
N ALA A 53 5.38 14.18 -23.24
CA ALA A 53 5.02 12.87 -22.72
C ALA A 53 3.86 12.99 -21.72
N ARG A 54 2.85 12.12 -21.89
CA ARG A 54 1.66 12.07 -21.04
C ARG A 54 1.35 10.62 -20.71
N TYR A 55 1.65 10.21 -19.49
CA TYR A 55 1.34 8.87 -19.01
C TYR A 55 -0.03 8.86 -18.35
N ARG A 56 -0.90 7.93 -18.71
CA ARG A 56 -2.33 7.99 -18.40
C ARG A 56 -2.80 6.70 -17.77
N ALA A 57 -3.07 6.74 -16.48
CA ALA A 57 -3.60 5.58 -15.79
C ALA A 57 -4.90 5.86 -15.06
N THR A 58 -5.60 4.77 -14.72
CA THR A 58 -6.79 4.81 -13.89
C THR A 58 -6.56 4.04 -12.60
N GLY A 59 -6.88 4.68 -11.48
CA GLY A 59 -6.93 4.09 -10.15
C GLY A 59 -8.35 3.99 -9.61
N LYS A 60 -8.62 2.95 -8.82
CA LYS A 60 -9.95 2.67 -8.26
C LYS A 60 -9.83 2.19 -6.82
N ARG A 61 -10.69 2.69 -5.93
CA ARG A 61 -10.83 2.19 -4.56
C ARG A 61 -12.26 2.36 -4.08
N LYS A 62 -12.86 1.29 -3.54
CA LYS A 62 -14.30 1.25 -3.22
C LYS A 62 -15.13 1.68 -4.43
N THR A 63 -15.80 2.82 -4.34
CA THR A 63 -16.59 3.45 -5.43
C THR A 63 -15.90 4.65 -6.08
N ALA A 64 -14.72 5.05 -5.59
CA ALA A 64 -13.96 6.15 -6.17
C ALA A 64 -13.18 5.69 -7.39
N VAL A 65 -13.23 6.51 -8.44
CA VAL A 65 -12.46 6.34 -9.68
C VAL A 65 -11.65 7.61 -9.91
N GLY A 66 -10.34 7.46 -10.10
CA GLY A 66 -9.43 8.55 -10.43
C GLY A 66 -8.73 8.26 -11.75
N ARG A 67 -8.86 9.18 -12.71
CA ARG A 67 -8.08 9.18 -13.95
C ARG A 67 -6.92 10.14 -13.75
N VAL A 68 -5.71 9.64 -13.90
CA VAL A 68 -4.47 10.36 -13.62
C VAL A 68 -3.70 10.54 -14.91
N ILE A 69 -3.17 11.73 -15.11
CA ILE A 69 -2.25 12.06 -16.18
C ILE A 69 -0.98 12.57 -15.50
N LEU A 70 0.13 11.87 -15.70
CA LEU A 70 1.45 12.36 -15.32
C LEU A 70 2.08 13.09 -16.50
N LYS A 71 2.74 14.20 -16.19
CA LYS A 71 3.51 15.00 -17.14
C LYS A 71 4.86 15.33 -16.54
N PRO A 72 5.95 15.41 -17.32
CA PRO A 72 7.19 16.00 -16.83
C PRO A 72 6.95 17.47 -16.44
N GLY A 73 7.42 17.87 -15.26
CA GLY A 73 7.11 19.17 -14.68
C GLY A 73 7.83 19.44 -13.36
N THR A 74 7.19 20.25 -12.50
CA THR A 74 7.75 20.83 -11.26
C THR A 74 7.24 20.19 -9.96
N GLY A 75 6.46 19.11 -10.05
CA GLY A 75 5.86 18.47 -8.86
C GLY A 75 4.48 19.00 -8.48
N ALA A 76 3.79 19.70 -9.38
CA ALA A 76 2.49 20.30 -9.11
C ALA A 76 1.35 19.26 -9.13
N TYR A 77 0.43 19.35 -8.17
CA TYR A 77 -0.72 18.45 -8.06
C TYR A 77 -2.03 19.22 -8.30
N VAL A 78 -2.67 18.95 -9.44
CA VAL A 78 -3.96 19.57 -9.81
C VAL A 78 -5.05 18.50 -9.85
N ILE A 79 -6.04 18.64 -8.98
CA ILE A 79 -7.10 17.65 -8.76
C ILE A 79 -8.46 18.32 -8.98
N ASN A 80 -9.18 17.90 -10.03
CA ASN A 80 -10.46 18.52 -10.43
C ASN A 80 -10.36 20.06 -10.53
N GLY A 81 -9.22 20.59 -10.98
CA GLY A 81 -8.96 22.03 -11.10
C GLY A 81 -8.63 22.75 -9.78
N ARG A 82 -8.34 22.02 -8.70
CA ARG A 82 -7.94 22.57 -7.39
C ARG A 82 -6.59 22.02 -6.96
N ASP A 83 -5.88 22.75 -6.12
CA ASP A 83 -4.64 22.28 -5.51
C ASP A 83 -4.85 21.12 -4.53
N LEU A 84 -3.80 20.32 -4.33
CA LEU A 84 -3.78 19.19 -3.40
C LEU A 84 -4.24 19.58 -1.99
N ASN A 85 -3.76 20.70 -1.46
CA ASN A 85 -4.07 21.16 -0.10
C ASN A 85 -5.54 21.56 0.04
N ALA A 86 -6.11 22.18 -1.00
CA ALA A 86 -7.52 22.60 -1.01
C ALA A 86 -8.47 21.41 -1.17
N PHE A 87 -8.09 20.40 -1.97
CA PHE A 87 -8.92 19.22 -2.19
C PHE A 87 -8.83 18.20 -1.03
N PHE A 88 -7.63 17.99 -0.49
CA PHE A 88 -7.38 17.08 0.62
C PHE A 88 -6.84 17.84 1.84
N PRO A 89 -7.69 18.29 2.78
CA PRO A 89 -7.24 19.08 3.92
C PRO A 89 -6.42 18.27 4.95
N ARG A 90 -6.46 16.93 4.90
CA ARG A 90 -5.75 16.06 5.85
C ARG A 90 -4.36 15.70 5.35
N ALA A 91 -3.32 16.08 6.11
CA ALA A 91 -1.92 15.76 5.79
C ALA A 91 -1.65 14.25 5.61
N THR A 92 -2.35 13.39 6.36
CA THR A 92 -2.22 11.92 6.21
C THR A 92 -2.62 11.43 4.82
N LEU A 93 -3.64 12.03 4.21
CA LEU A 93 -4.07 11.68 2.85
C LEU A 93 -3.11 12.23 1.81
N GLN A 94 -2.54 13.42 2.04
CA GLN A 94 -1.55 14.02 1.16
C GLN A 94 -0.28 13.15 1.09
N ARG A 95 0.24 12.70 2.25
CA ARG A 95 1.40 11.78 2.29
C ARG A 95 1.13 10.49 1.54
N GLN A 96 -0.06 9.90 1.69
CA GLN A 96 -0.44 8.69 0.95
C GLN A 96 -0.41 8.88 -0.57
N ILE A 97 -0.70 10.09 -1.07
CA ILE A 97 -0.71 10.40 -2.49
C ILE A 97 0.71 10.59 -3.04
N ARG A 98 1.62 11.17 -2.25
CA ARG A 98 3.01 11.46 -2.64
C ARG A 98 3.92 10.23 -2.57
N GLN A 99 3.63 9.30 -1.66
CA GLN A 99 4.41 8.08 -1.42
C GLN A 99 4.92 7.32 -2.68
N PRO A 100 4.12 7.09 -3.75
CA PRO A 100 4.62 6.42 -4.95
C PRO A 100 5.64 7.24 -5.75
N LEU A 101 5.57 8.57 -5.72
CA LEU A 101 6.56 9.43 -6.38
C LEU A 101 7.82 9.59 -5.54
N GLU A 102 7.67 9.69 -4.21
CA GLU A 102 8.77 9.69 -3.24
C GLU A 102 9.60 8.40 -3.33
N THR A 103 8.94 7.26 -3.48
CA THR A 103 9.60 5.95 -3.65
C THR A 103 10.54 5.90 -4.85
N VAL A 104 10.16 6.53 -5.96
CA VAL A 104 10.94 6.51 -7.21
C VAL A 104 11.87 7.73 -7.31
N GLY A 105 11.77 8.70 -6.38
CA GLY A 105 12.55 9.95 -6.43
C GLY A 105 12.14 10.92 -7.54
N TYR A 106 10.88 10.87 -7.99
CA TYR A 106 10.33 11.72 -9.07
C TYR A 106 9.34 12.79 -8.58
N GLU A 107 9.33 13.08 -7.28
CA GLU A 107 8.41 14.07 -6.68
C GLU A 107 8.49 15.46 -7.33
N ASP A 108 9.70 15.95 -7.60
CA ASP A 108 9.93 17.30 -8.13
C ASP A 108 9.98 17.36 -9.66
N ARG A 109 9.94 16.19 -10.33
CA ARG A 109 10.12 16.06 -11.78
C ARG A 109 8.81 15.82 -12.54
N MET A 110 7.73 15.51 -11.83
CA MET A 110 6.46 15.08 -12.42
C MET A 110 5.29 15.87 -11.86
N ASP A 111 4.52 16.49 -12.75
CA ASP A 111 3.22 17.08 -12.41
C ASP A 111 2.12 16.02 -12.50
N VAL A 112 1.20 16.06 -11.52
CA VAL A 112 0.06 15.15 -11.43
C VAL A 112 -1.22 15.92 -11.73
N VAL A 113 -1.88 15.58 -12.84
CA VAL A 113 -3.22 16.09 -13.15
C VAL A 113 -4.23 14.96 -13.02
N ALA A 114 -5.18 15.10 -12.10
CA ALA A 114 -6.16 14.08 -11.83
C ALA A 114 -7.60 14.59 -11.95
N THR A 115 -8.45 13.75 -12.55
CA THR A 115 -9.91 13.90 -12.49
C THR A 115 -10.49 12.75 -11.68
N MET A 116 -11.30 13.07 -10.67
CA MET A 116 -11.82 12.08 -9.73
C MET A 116 -13.31 12.24 -9.51
N HIS A 117 -14.01 11.11 -9.45
CA HIS A 117 -15.44 11.07 -9.14
C HIS A 117 -15.79 9.84 -8.28
N GLY A 118 -16.90 9.96 -7.54
CA GLY A 118 -17.41 8.92 -6.65
C GLY A 118 -16.64 8.73 -5.34
N GLY A 119 -17.22 7.94 -4.44
CA GLY A 119 -16.66 7.66 -3.12
C GLY A 119 -16.61 8.88 -2.19
N GLY A 120 -15.67 8.86 -1.25
CA GLY A 120 -15.36 10.00 -0.38
C GLY A 120 -13.85 10.24 -0.34
N VAL A 121 -13.41 11.29 0.36
CA VAL A 121 -12.02 11.79 0.33
C VAL A 121 -10.94 10.71 0.57
N SER A 122 -11.13 9.82 1.54
CA SER A 122 -10.17 8.73 1.80
C SER A 122 -10.15 7.67 0.69
N ALA A 123 -11.30 7.37 0.09
CA ALA A 123 -11.37 6.44 -1.03
C ALA A 123 -10.71 7.06 -2.27
N GLN A 124 -10.93 8.35 -2.51
CA GLN A 124 -10.32 9.10 -3.60
C GLN A 124 -8.80 9.20 -3.48
N ALA A 125 -8.26 9.50 -2.29
CA ALA A 125 -6.82 9.51 -2.07
C ALA A 125 -6.16 8.15 -2.39
N GLY A 126 -6.77 7.04 -1.94
CA GLY A 126 -6.27 5.70 -2.27
C GLY A 126 -6.42 5.33 -3.75
N ALA A 127 -7.47 5.83 -4.42
CA ALA A 127 -7.61 5.66 -5.87
C ALA A 127 -6.54 6.45 -6.62
N LEU A 128 -6.23 7.68 -6.18
CA LEU A 128 -5.20 8.53 -6.77
C LEU A 128 -3.80 7.91 -6.63
N ARG A 129 -3.44 7.44 -5.42
CA ARG A 129 -2.19 6.70 -5.17
C ARG A 129 -2.01 5.53 -6.14
N HIS A 130 -3.06 4.73 -6.31
CA HIS A 130 -3.04 3.58 -7.22
C HIS A 130 -2.96 4.01 -8.70
N GLY A 131 -3.57 5.14 -9.07
CA GLY A 131 -3.49 5.71 -10.40
C GLY A 131 -2.08 6.21 -10.73
N ILE A 132 -1.44 6.97 -9.83
CA ILE A 132 -0.07 7.47 -10.00
C ILE A 132 0.90 6.31 -10.20
N SER A 133 0.79 5.27 -9.37
CA SER A 133 1.65 4.08 -9.45
C SER A 133 1.53 3.36 -10.80
N ARG A 134 0.33 3.32 -11.38
CA ARG A 134 0.12 2.73 -12.70
C ARG A 134 0.62 3.62 -13.83
N ALA A 135 0.52 4.95 -13.68
CA ALA A 135 1.07 5.87 -14.67
C ALA A 135 2.61 5.84 -14.67
N LEU A 136 3.24 5.62 -13.50
CA LEU A 136 4.68 5.39 -13.41
C LEU A 136 5.12 4.12 -14.15
N LEU A 137 4.31 3.05 -14.14
CA LEU A 137 4.61 1.84 -14.93
C LEU A 137 4.53 2.07 -16.45
N GLU A 138 3.67 2.99 -16.90
CA GLU A 138 3.62 3.37 -18.31
C GLU A 138 4.83 4.21 -18.71
N ALA A 139 5.42 4.92 -17.76
CA ALA A 139 6.65 5.68 -17.97
C ALA A 139 7.89 4.78 -17.99
N ASP A 140 8.01 3.88 -17.02
CA ASP A 140 9.07 2.89 -16.95
C ASP A 140 8.53 1.52 -16.49
N PRO A 141 8.49 0.53 -17.38
CA PRO A 141 8.08 -0.83 -17.03
C PRO A 141 8.97 -1.53 -16.00
N ASN A 142 10.23 -1.12 -15.85
CA ASN A 142 11.20 -1.76 -14.96
C ASN A 142 10.85 -1.58 -13.48
N LEU A 143 10.17 -0.47 -13.14
CA LEU A 143 9.70 -0.14 -11.79
C LEU A 143 8.65 -1.12 -11.23
N ARG A 144 8.13 -2.03 -12.05
CA ARG A 144 7.09 -2.99 -11.66
C ARG A 144 7.51 -3.87 -10.48
N GLY A 145 8.75 -4.33 -10.44
CA GLY A 145 9.24 -5.21 -9.38
C GLY A 145 9.10 -4.56 -8.01
N GLU A 146 9.61 -3.34 -7.89
CA GLU A 146 9.69 -2.60 -6.62
C GLU A 146 8.34 -2.04 -6.20
N LEU A 147 7.59 -1.44 -7.14
CA LEU A 147 6.24 -0.94 -6.86
C LEU A 147 5.28 -2.07 -6.44
N LYS A 148 5.53 -3.30 -6.90
CA LYS A 148 4.80 -4.49 -6.44
C LYS A 148 5.21 -4.90 -5.03
N ARG A 149 6.52 -4.95 -4.73
CA ARG A 149 7.03 -5.27 -3.38
C ARG A 149 6.48 -4.31 -2.33
N ARG A 150 6.48 -3.00 -2.62
CA ARG A 150 5.92 -1.94 -1.75
C ARG A 150 4.39 -1.89 -1.72
N GLY A 151 3.69 -2.72 -2.50
CA GLY A 151 2.23 -2.85 -2.45
C GLY A 151 1.43 -1.72 -3.13
N PHE A 152 2.05 -0.88 -3.97
CA PHE A 152 1.36 0.23 -4.63
C PHE A 152 0.49 -0.20 -5.83
N LEU A 153 0.85 -1.32 -6.46
CA LEU A 153 0.13 -1.88 -7.62
C LEU A 153 -1.08 -2.74 -7.23
N THR A 154 -1.22 -3.10 -5.97
CA THR A 154 -2.36 -3.90 -5.52
C THR A 154 -3.57 -3.00 -5.30
N ARG A 155 -4.66 -3.29 -6.01
CA ARG A 155 -5.93 -2.60 -5.78
C ARG A 155 -6.56 -3.07 -4.46
N ASP A 156 -6.94 -2.13 -3.60
CA ASP A 156 -7.77 -2.44 -2.42
C ASP A 156 -9.18 -2.85 -2.87
N ALA A 157 -9.42 -4.16 -2.93
CA ALA A 157 -10.65 -4.77 -3.43
C ALA A 157 -11.82 -4.72 -2.41
N ARG A 158 -11.57 -4.27 -1.17
CA ARG A 158 -12.58 -4.28 -0.11
C ARG A 158 -13.76 -3.38 -0.46
N ALA A 159 -14.96 -3.95 -0.43
CA ALA A 159 -16.22 -3.24 -0.60
C ALA A 159 -17.13 -3.47 0.61
N LYS A 160 -18.09 -2.58 0.81
CA LYS A 160 -19.09 -2.75 1.87
C LYS A 160 -19.98 -3.94 1.50
N GLU A 161 -20.00 -4.97 2.35
CA GLU A 161 -20.94 -6.08 2.20
C GLU A 161 -22.39 -5.58 2.23
N ARG A 162 -23.24 -6.16 1.38
CA ARG A 162 -24.67 -5.84 1.36
C ARG A 162 -25.33 -6.22 2.68
N LYS A 163 -26.43 -5.55 3.02
CA LYS A 163 -27.31 -5.98 4.11
C LYS A 163 -27.97 -7.31 3.74
N LYS A 164 -27.86 -8.32 4.60
CA LYS A 164 -28.55 -9.60 4.45
C LYS A 164 -29.96 -9.52 5.07
N ALA A 165 -30.93 -10.23 4.49
CA ALA A 165 -32.29 -10.29 5.02
C ALA A 165 -32.29 -10.91 6.43
N GLY A 166 -33.12 -10.42 7.35
CA GLY A 166 -33.15 -10.84 8.75
C GLY A 166 -32.02 -10.29 9.63
N PHE A 167 -31.04 -9.59 9.06
CA PHE A 167 -29.94 -8.96 9.81
C PHE A 167 -30.14 -7.44 9.91
N LYS A 168 -29.70 -6.83 11.02
CA LYS A 168 -29.73 -5.36 11.22
C LYS A 168 -28.71 -4.63 10.34
N LYS A 169 -27.56 -5.26 10.04
CA LYS A 169 -26.50 -4.80 9.11
C LYS A 169 -25.95 -6.01 8.33
N ALA A 170 -24.78 -5.90 7.68
CA ALA A 170 -24.20 -7.02 6.92
C ALA A 170 -24.07 -8.33 7.73
N ARG A 171 -23.62 -8.24 8.99
CA ARG A 171 -23.41 -9.40 9.89
C ARG A 171 -24.07 -9.27 11.27
N LYS A 172 -24.63 -8.09 11.61
CA LYS A 172 -25.28 -7.85 12.92
C LYS A 172 -26.63 -8.56 12.99
N ARG A 173 -26.70 -9.66 13.74
CA ARG A 173 -27.95 -10.39 14.04
C ARG A 173 -28.76 -9.67 15.13
N PRO A 174 -30.10 -9.77 15.12
CA PRO A 174 -30.89 -9.49 16.31
C PRO A 174 -30.55 -10.49 17.43
N GLN A 175 -30.86 -10.13 18.68
CA GLN A 175 -30.72 -11.04 19.82
C GLN A 175 -31.66 -12.23 19.64
N PHE A 176 -31.14 -13.45 19.79
CA PHE A 176 -31.91 -14.68 19.70
C PHE A 176 -32.28 -15.16 21.12
N SER A 177 -33.52 -15.58 21.32
CA SER A 177 -33.97 -16.21 22.57
C SER A 177 -34.15 -17.71 22.34
N LYS A 178 -33.34 -18.53 23.01
CA LYS A 178 -33.54 -19.98 23.11
C LYS A 178 -34.51 -20.22 24.27
N ARG A 179 -35.78 -20.48 23.98
CA ARG A 179 -36.73 -21.00 24.96
C ARG A 179 -37.31 -22.28 24.39
#